data_AF-A0A6G9CTY4-F1
#
_entry.id   AF-A0A6G9CTY4-F1
#
_cell.length_a   1.000
_cell.length_b   1.000
_cell.length_c   1.000
_cell.angle_alpha   90.00
_cell.angle_beta   90.00
_cell.angle_gamma   90.00
#
_symmetry.space_group_name_H-M   'P 1'
#
loop_
_entity.id
_entity.type
_entity.pdbx_description
1 polymer ?
#
loop_
_entity_poly.entity_id
_entity_poly.type
_entity_poly.pdbx_seq_one_letter_code
_entity_poly.pdbx_strand_id
1 'polypeptide(L)'
;MSELEILHCLAYAVDFARYWEPPDEEDLIFVRPEVIAALRPIAQALLDSPHTAWWAEPADLLNQNLVEKRNPIYGWSDLPLRIYRAEDGLEQWRAEALDNERQFLEYQIEDPDRHIGGEWWSIPFANGTTETTRARDGIGALGVILEEDSSSNEARVQPVRIYGAPRIYEITGPQDWANLVDTYPLPVPASRRSVWYDTTGEYRDWFIPDWLSVSADYDAVHLTMMAYLTTPGVAIPLSANSGATVLAGWDPDATFWLRSNNITVDDDPSG
;
A
#
# COMPACT_ATOMS: atom_id res chain seq x y z
N MET A 1 -10.46 -24.73 7.75
CA MET A 1 -9.17 -24.03 7.65
C MET A 1 -9.17 -23.00 8.76
N SER A 2 -8.11 -22.97 9.56
CA SER A 2 -7.89 -21.95 10.59
C SER A 2 -7.55 -20.60 9.95
N GLU A 3 -7.69 -19.52 10.71
CA GLU A 3 -7.29 -18.17 10.25
C GLU A 3 -5.82 -18.11 9.85
N LEU A 4 -4.93 -18.72 10.63
CA LEU A 4 -3.50 -18.76 10.34
C LEU A 4 -3.18 -19.47 9.03
N GLU A 5 -3.88 -20.57 8.70
CA GLU A 5 -3.70 -21.25 7.42
C GLU A 5 -4.16 -20.39 6.24
N ILE A 6 -5.27 -19.66 6.38
CA ILE A 6 -5.74 -18.73 5.34
C ILE A 6 -4.70 -17.63 5.10
N LEU A 7 -4.21 -17.02 6.18
CA LEU A 7 -3.24 -15.92 6.09
C LEU A 7 -1.87 -16.38 5.61
N HIS A 8 -1.42 -17.60 5.92
CA HIS A 8 -0.19 -18.14 5.33
C HIS A 8 -0.31 -18.36 3.81
N CYS A 9 -1.47 -18.83 3.33
CA CYS A 9 -1.70 -18.92 1.88
C CYS A 9 -1.73 -17.54 1.23
N LEU A 10 -2.34 -16.55 1.91
CA LEU A 10 -2.38 -15.18 1.43
C LEU A 10 -0.98 -14.54 1.40
N ALA A 11 -0.16 -14.75 2.44
CA ALA A 11 1.21 -14.25 2.53
C ALA A 11 2.05 -14.62 1.30
N TYR A 12 1.90 -15.85 0.81
CA TYR A 12 2.58 -16.27 -0.42
C TYR A 12 2.14 -15.47 -1.64
N ALA A 13 0.84 -15.21 -1.80
CA ALA A 13 0.34 -14.41 -2.92
C ALA A 13 0.76 -12.93 -2.80
N VAL A 14 0.80 -12.40 -1.57
CA VAL A 14 1.20 -11.02 -1.28
C VAL A 14 2.68 -10.79 -1.59
N ASP A 15 3.57 -11.73 -1.23
CA ASP A 15 5.02 -11.63 -1.51
C ASP A 15 5.35 -11.60 -3.02
N PHE A 16 4.45 -12.12 -3.86
CA PHE A 16 4.57 -12.07 -5.33
C PHE A 16 3.94 -10.82 -5.95
N ALA A 17 3.33 -9.93 -5.16
CA ALA A 17 2.82 -8.65 -5.63
C ALA A 17 3.98 -7.69 -5.94
N ARG A 18 4.41 -7.69 -7.21
CA ARG A 18 5.53 -6.88 -7.72
C ARG A 18 5.08 -6.02 -8.89
N TYR A 19 4.38 -4.92 -8.59
CA TYR A 19 3.77 -4.04 -9.60
C TYR A 19 4.77 -3.17 -10.39
N TRP A 20 6.02 -3.63 -10.48
CA TRP A 20 7.12 -3.06 -11.24
C TRP A 20 7.68 -4.01 -12.31
N GLU A 21 7.19 -5.26 -12.38
CA GLU A 21 7.52 -6.23 -13.41
C GLU A 21 6.27 -6.74 -14.16
N PRO A 22 6.44 -7.35 -15.35
CA PRO A 22 5.32 -7.96 -16.06
C PRO A 22 4.67 -9.10 -15.27
N PRO A 23 3.36 -9.34 -15.46
CA PRO A 23 2.67 -10.48 -14.86
C PRO A 23 3.39 -11.80 -15.16
N ASP A 24 3.52 -12.65 -14.15
CA ASP A 24 4.20 -13.92 -14.30
C ASP A 24 3.32 -14.99 -14.97
N GLU A 25 3.86 -16.21 -15.15
CA GLU A 25 3.11 -17.29 -15.78
C GLU A 25 1.84 -17.68 -14.98
N GLU A 26 1.88 -17.59 -13.65
CA GLU A 26 0.74 -17.91 -12.78
C GLU A 26 -0.34 -16.83 -12.87
N ASP A 27 0.04 -15.55 -12.87
CA ASP A 27 -0.89 -14.42 -13.07
C ASP A 27 -1.68 -14.59 -14.37
N LEU A 28 -0.98 -14.93 -15.46
CA LEU A 28 -1.59 -15.17 -16.78
C LEU A 28 -2.49 -16.41 -16.81
N ILE A 29 -2.30 -17.37 -15.90
CA ILE A 29 -3.19 -18.52 -15.73
C ILE A 29 -4.43 -18.12 -14.91
N PHE A 30 -4.26 -17.38 -13.82
CA PHE A 30 -5.33 -17.05 -12.89
C PHE A 30 -6.38 -16.08 -13.46
N VAL A 31 -6.02 -15.28 -14.48
CA VAL A 31 -6.98 -14.42 -15.19
C VAL A 31 -7.86 -15.15 -16.21
N ARG A 32 -7.60 -16.43 -16.50
CA ARG A 32 -8.37 -17.19 -17.50
C ARG A 32 -9.81 -17.45 -17.01
N PRO A 33 -10.84 -17.23 -17.85
CA PRO A 33 -12.24 -17.38 -17.43
C PRO A 33 -12.58 -18.73 -16.80
N GLU A 34 -12.01 -19.83 -17.33
CA GLU A 34 -12.21 -21.18 -16.81
C GLU A 34 -11.56 -21.40 -15.44
N VAL A 35 -10.42 -20.78 -15.17
CA VAL A 35 -9.73 -20.83 -13.88
C VAL A 35 -10.50 -20.01 -12.85
N ILE A 36 -10.91 -18.78 -13.20
CA ILE A 36 -11.77 -17.95 -12.37
C ILE A 36 -13.07 -18.69 -12.00
N ALA A 37 -13.70 -19.35 -12.98
CA ALA A 37 -14.91 -20.13 -12.74
C ALA A 37 -14.66 -21.31 -11.78
N ALA A 38 -13.51 -21.98 -11.89
CA ALA A 38 -13.12 -23.07 -11.01
C ALA A 38 -12.77 -22.61 -9.58
N LEU A 39 -12.18 -21.42 -9.42
CA LEU A 39 -11.81 -20.84 -8.12
C LEU A 39 -12.98 -20.17 -7.40
N ARG A 40 -14.03 -19.75 -8.11
CA ARG A 40 -15.18 -19.04 -7.52
C ARG A 40 -15.80 -19.74 -6.30
N PRO A 41 -16.04 -21.07 -6.29
CA PRO A 41 -16.56 -21.75 -5.10
C PRO A 41 -15.59 -21.72 -3.91
N ILE A 42 -14.29 -21.74 -4.16
CA ILE A 42 -13.25 -21.65 -3.12
C ILE A 42 -13.24 -20.24 -2.52
N ALA A 43 -13.25 -19.20 -3.38
CA ALA A 43 -13.37 -17.82 -2.94
C ALA A 43 -14.63 -17.59 -2.10
N GLN A 44 -15.78 -18.12 -2.54
CA GLN A 44 -17.03 -18.02 -1.76
C GLN A 44 -16.90 -18.73 -0.39
N ALA A 45 -16.34 -19.94 -0.35
CA ALA A 45 -16.14 -20.66 0.90
C ALA A 45 -15.18 -19.94 1.87
N LEU A 46 -14.17 -19.23 1.34
CA LEU A 46 -13.29 -18.38 2.13
C LEU A 46 -14.04 -17.16 2.68
N LEU A 47 -14.84 -16.49 1.85
CA LEU A 47 -15.63 -15.32 2.24
C LEU A 47 -16.76 -15.65 3.24
N ASP A 48 -17.32 -16.85 3.17
CA ASP A 48 -18.35 -17.33 4.11
C ASP A 48 -17.75 -17.80 5.45
N SER A 49 -16.42 -17.88 5.55
CA SER A 49 -15.72 -18.30 6.76
C SER A 49 -15.79 -17.22 7.84
N PRO A 50 -16.06 -17.54 9.11
CA PRO A 50 -15.99 -16.56 10.19
C PRO A 50 -14.57 -15.98 10.39
N HIS A 51 -13.53 -16.67 9.89
CA HIS A 51 -12.14 -16.21 9.97
C HIS A 51 -11.81 -15.05 9.02
N THR A 52 -12.67 -14.75 8.05
CA THR A 52 -12.51 -13.64 7.09
C THR A 52 -13.54 -12.53 7.32
N ALA A 53 -14.40 -12.66 8.34
CA ALA A 53 -15.43 -11.67 8.66
C ALA A 53 -14.87 -10.26 8.89
N TRP A 54 -13.64 -10.18 9.39
CA TRP A 54 -12.96 -8.91 9.63
C TRP A 54 -12.40 -8.25 8.37
N TRP A 55 -12.36 -8.92 7.21
CA TRP A 55 -11.69 -8.42 6.01
C TRP A 55 -12.29 -7.12 5.45
N ALA A 56 -13.54 -6.82 5.81
CA ALA A 56 -14.23 -5.58 5.45
C ALA A 56 -14.38 -4.61 6.64
N GLU A 57 -13.80 -4.93 7.79
CA GLU A 57 -13.82 -4.04 8.95
C GLU A 57 -12.92 -2.81 8.71
N PRO A 58 -13.28 -1.65 9.30
CA PRO A 58 -12.40 -0.49 9.33
C PRO A 58 -11.12 -0.78 10.14
N ALA A 59 -10.20 0.21 10.16
CA ALA A 59 -8.96 0.10 10.90
C ALA A 59 -9.19 -0.29 12.37
N ASP A 60 -8.53 -1.37 12.84
CA ASP A 60 -8.59 -1.79 14.23
C ASP A 60 -7.68 -0.93 15.11
N LEU A 61 -8.25 0.15 15.65
CA LEU A 61 -7.52 1.16 16.39
C LEU A 61 -6.98 0.68 17.75
N LEU A 62 -7.38 -0.50 18.22
CA LEU A 62 -6.97 -1.04 19.52
C LEU A 62 -5.79 -2.01 19.39
N ASN A 63 -5.55 -2.55 18.20
CA ASN A 63 -4.58 -3.60 17.97
C ASN A 63 -3.56 -3.24 16.87
N GLN A 64 -3.17 -1.97 16.76
CA GLN A 64 -2.16 -1.53 15.79
C GLN A 64 -0.73 -1.81 16.27
N ASN A 65 0.13 -2.16 15.32
CA ASN A 65 1.54 -2.44 15.56
C ASN A 65 2.40 -1.80 14.48
N LEU A 66 3.57 -1.32 14.90
CA LEU A 66 4.65 -0.92 14.02
C LEU A 66 5.54 -2.15 13.78
N VAL A 67 5.91 -2.37 12.52
CA VAL A 67 6.77 -3.48 12.09
C VAL A 67 8.01 -2.91 11.42
N GLU A 68 9.19 -3.31 11.88
CA GLU A 68 10.47 -3.03 11.21
C GLU A 68 11.04 -4.34 10.67
N LYS A 69 11.25 -4.40 9.36
CA LYS A 69 11.93 -5.52 8.70
C LYS A 69 13.43 -5.31 8.74
N ARG A 70 14.18 -6.40 8.94
CA ARG A 70 15.64 -6.33 8.92
C ARG A 70 16.12 -6.03 7.50
N ASN A 71 16.87 -4.95 7.31
CA ASN A 71 17.45 -4.66 6.00
C ASN A 71 18.47 -5.76 5.62
N PRO A 72 18.41 -6.35 4.41
CA PRO A 72 19.29 -7.44 4.02
C PRO A 72 20.75 -7.01 3.86
N ILE A 73 21.01 -5.73 3.55
CA ILE A 73 22.35 -5.17 3.32
C ILE A 73 22.93 -4.61 4.63
N TYR A 74 22.15 -3.78 5.32
CA TYR A 74 22.62 -3.01 6.48
C TYR A 74 22.27 -3.65 7.82
N GLY A 75 21.40 -4.67 7.84
CA GLY A 75 20.94 -5.32 9.06
C GLY A 75 19.90 -4.48 9.80
N TRP A 76 19.94 -4.54 11.14
CA TRP A 76 19.06 -3.76 11.99
C TRP A 76 19.54 -2.33 12.11
N SER A 77 18.60 -1.39 12.23
CA SER A 77 18.93 -0.07 12.76
C SER A 77 19.48 -0.21 14.19
N ASP A 78 20.56 0.53 14.47
CA ASP A 78 21.09 0.70 15.83
C ASP A 78 20.14 1.54 16.71
N LEU A 79 19.20 2.24 16.07
CA LEU A 79 18.18 3.01 16.75
C LEU A 79 17.03 2.11 17.17
N PRO A 80 16.39 2.37 18.33
CA PRO A 80 15.18 1.65 18.70
C PRO A 80 14.06 1.95 17.69
N LEU A 81 13.18 0.96 17.52
CA LEU A 81 11.95 1.12 16.77
C LEU A 81 11.16 2.28 17.38
N ARG A 82 10.79 3.24 16.54
CA ARG A 82 10.11 4.46 16.97
C ARG A 82 9.30 5.08 15.84
N ILE A 83 8.35 5.91 16.22
CA ILE A 83 7.60 6.74 15.29
C ILE A 83 8.42 8.01 15.03
N TYR A 84 8.74 8.25 13.76
CA TYR A 84 9.43 9.47 13.34
C TYR A 84 8.39 10.56 13.09
N ARG A 85 8.65 11.76 13.59
CA ARG A 85 7.80 12.94 13.36
C ARG A 85 8.61 13.96 12.57
N ALA A 86 8.11 14.33 11.40
CA ALA A 86 8.66 15.38 10.55
C ALA A 86 7.52 16.31 10.18
N GLU A 87 7.69 17.62 10.44
CA GLU A 87 6.64 18.60 10.17
C GLU A 87 6.48 18.90 8.68
N ASP A 88 7.56 18.79 7.91
CA ASP A 88 7.65 19.17 6.49
C ASP A 88 7.86 17.97 5.54
N GLY A 89 7.68 16.75 6.04
CA GLY A 89 8.02 15.55 5.27
C GLY A 89 7.14 15.33 4.04
N LEU A 90 5.85 15.65 4.11
CA LEU A 90 4.93 15.56 2.96
C LEU A 90 5.16 16.70 1.95
N GLU A 91 5.58 17.87 2.42
CA GLU A 91 6.01 19.00 1.58
C GLU A 91 7.26 18.64 0.77
N GLN A 92 8.26 18.03 1.42
CA GLN A 92 9.45 17.51 0.77
C GLN A 92 9.10 16.41 -0.24
N TRP A 93 8.31 15.42 0.17
CA TRP A 93 7.85 14.34 -0.71
C TRP A 93 7.16 14.88 -1.97
N ARG A 94 6.27 15.87 -1.84
CA ARG A 94 5.58 16.46 -2.98
C ARG A 94 6.55 17.18 -3.93
N ALA A 95 7.50 17.93 -3.38
CA ALA A 95 8.51 18.60 -4.18
C ALA A 95 9.38 17.60 -4.96
N GLU A 96 9.80 16.52 -4.30
CA GLU A 96 10.55 15.42 -4.92
C GLU A 96 9.75 14.71 -6.00
N ALA A 97 8.47 14.42 -5.78
CA ALA A 97 7.60 13.79 -6.77
C ALA A 97 7.45 14.67 -8.04
N LEU A 98 7.29 15.98 -7.88
CA LEU A 98 7.19 16.93 -9.01
C LEU A 98 8.52 17.08 -9.76
N ASP A 99 9.64 17.09 -9.04
CA ASP A 99 10.97 17.14 -9.64
C ASP A 99 11.30 15.85 -10.39
N ASN A 100 10.93 14.69 -9.82
CA ASN A 100 11.05 13.38 -10.45
C ASN A 100 10.22 13.31 -11.74
N GLU A 101 8.96 13.75 -11.69
CA GLU A 101 8.10 13.80 -12.88
C GLU A 101 8.69 14.68 -13.99
N ARG A 102 9.23 15.86 -13.65
CA ARG A 102 9.91 16.74 -14.61
C ARG A 102 11.13 16.06 -15.24
N GLN A 103 11.93 15.35 -14.45
CA GLN A 103 13.11 14.63 -14.92
C GLN A 103 12.73 13.46 -15.85
N PHE A 104 11.68 12.69 -15.52
CA PHE A 104 11.22 11.59 -16.37
C PHE A 104 10.62 12.09 -17.69
N LEU A 105 9.97 13.26 -17.70
CA LEU A 105 9.54 13.91 -18.94
C LEU A 105 10.74 14.26 -19.84
N GLU A 106 11.83 14.78 -19.27
CA GLU A 106 13.06 15.05 -20.04
C GLU A 106 13.63 13.76 -20.65
N TYR A 107 13.70 12.68 -19.87
CA TYR A 107 14.16 11.39 -20.39
C TYR A 107 13.28 10.84 -21.52
N GLN A 108 11.96 11.00 -21.41
CA GLN A 108 11.01 10.57 -22.43
C GLN A 108 11.13 11.41 -23.72
N ILE A 109 11.43 12.71 -23.61
CA ILE A 109 11.66 13.58 -24.77
C ILE A 109 12.96 13.20 -25.48
N GLU A 110 14.01 12.89 -24.72
CA GLU A 110 15.31 12.47 -25.26
C GLU A 110 15.22 11.12 -25.99
N ASP A 111 14.48 10.16 -25.42
CA ASP A 111 14.28 8.83 -25.99
C ASP A 111 12.87 8.30 -25.64
N PRO A 112 11.88 8.43 -26.54
CA PRO A 112 10.50 8.00 -26.30
C PRO A 112 10.33 6.49 -26.07
N ASP A 113 11.27 5.68 -26.55
CA ASP A 113 11.24 4.22 -26.44
C ASP A 113 12.03 3.73 -25.21
N ARG A 114 12.65 4.65 -24.46
CA ARG A 114 13.45 4.31 -23.29
C ARG A 114 12.60 3.70 -22.20
N HIS A 115 12.98 2.50 -21.79
CA HIS A 115 12.41 1.86 -20.62
C HIS A 115 13.20 2.26 -19.37
N ILE A 116 12.55 2.97 -18.44
CA ILE A 116 13.20 3.48 -17.23
C ILE A 116 12.48 2.89 -16.03
N GLY A 117 13.22 2.16 -15.19
CA GLY A 117 12.73 1.75 -13.87
C GLY A 117 12.60 2.96 -12.95
N GLY A 118 11.80 2.85 -11.90
CA GLY A 118 11.55 3.97 -11.01
C GLY A 118 10.65 3.58 -9.85
N GLU A 119 10.08 4.59 -9.21
CA GLU A 119 9.10 4.39 -8.15
C GLU A 119 7.82 3.75 -8.72
N TRP A 120 7.48 2.58 -8.23
CA TRP A 120 6.34 1.78 -8.68
C TRP A 120 5.14 1.85 -7.74
N TRP A 121 5.32 2.40 -6.55
CA TRP A 121 4.28 2.54 -5.53
C TRP A 121 3.50 3.85 -5.66
N SER A 122 2.30 3.85 -5.07
CA SER A 122 1.42 5.01 -4.93
C SER A 122 1.26 5.46 -3.47
N ILE A 123 1.91 4.79 -2.51
CA ILE A 123 1.80 5.02 -1.06
C ILE A 123 2.42 6.36 -0.59
N PRO A 124 2.04 6.88 0.59
CA PRO A 124 2.63 8.08 1.19
C PRO A 124 4.00 7.79 1.84
N PHE A 125 4.98 7.31 1.07
CA PHE A 125 6.33 7.07 1.55
C PHE A 125 7.10 8.39 1.69
N ALA A 126 6.87 9.09 2.80
CA ALA A 126 7.43 10.40 3.10
C ALA A 126 8.05 10.39 4.50
N ASN A 127 9.01 11.29 4.75
CA ASN A 127 9.55 11.44 6.09
C ASN A 127 8.43 11.74 7.10
N GLY A 128 8.38 11.02 8.21
CA GLY A 128 7.41 11.25 9.27
C GLY A 128 6.03 10.64 9.05
N THR A 129 5.76 10.01 7.90
CA THR A 129 4.63 9.09 7.78
C THR A 129 4.98 7.77 8.47
N THR A 130 3.97 7.06 8.95
CA THR A 130 4.17 5.78 9.64
C THR A 130 3.14 4.79 9.15
N GLU A 131 3.60 3.60 8.83
CA GLU A 131 2.73 2.47 8.55
C GLU A 131 2.50 1.66 9.82
N THR A 132 1.24 1.29 10.06
CA THR A 132 0.88 0.32 11.09
C THR A 132 0.00 -0.76 10.53
N THR A 133 0.02 -1.91 11.18
CA THR A 133 -0.76 -3.08 10.81
C THR A 133 -1.53 -3.63 12.01
N ARG A 134 -2.71 -4.20 11.75
CA ARG A 134 -3.52 -4.88 12.77
C ARG A 134 -2.77 -6.10 13.32
N ALA A 135 -2.98 -6.42 14.61
CA ALA A 135 -2.65 -7.72 15.18
C ALA A 135 -3.87 -8.63 15.32
N ARG A 136 -3.62 -9.94 15.15
CA ARG A 136 -4.64 -11.00 15.32
C ARG A 136 -4.23 -12.00 16.38
N ASP A 137 -5.23 -12.57 17.06
CA ASP A 137 -5.03 -13.56 18.12
C ASP A 137 -4.28 -14.79 17.61
N GLY A 138 -3.16 -15.13 18.27
CA GLY A 138 -2.33 -16.28 17.91
C GLY A 138 -1.45 -16.08 16.67
N ILE A 139 -1.48 -14.90 16.04
CA ILE A 139 -0.72 -14.56 14.83
C ILE A 139 0.22 -13.39 15.10
N GLY A 140 -0.25 -12.37 15.82
CA GLY A 140 0.47 -11.12 16.00
C GLY A 140 0.20 -10.13 14.87
N ALA A 141 1.11 -9.17 14.67
CA ALA A 141 1.02 -8.12 13.66
C ALA A 141 1.02 -8.70 12.24
N LEU A 142 0.02 -8.36 11.41
CA LEU A 142 -0.14 -8.92 10.08
C LEU A 142 1.02 -8.58 9.15
N GLY A 143 1.53 -7.35 9.20
CA GLY A 143 2.71 -6.91 8.43
C GLY A 143 4.00 -7.69 8.70
N VAL A 144 4.03 -8.60 9.68
CA VAL A 144 5.13 -9.57 9.80
C VAL A 144 5.11 -10.59 8.64
N ILE A 145 3.92 -11.01 8.21
CA ILE A 145 3.73 -12.06 7.19
C ILE A 145 3.07 -11.57 5.91
N LEU A 146 2.36 -10.43 5.93
CA LEU A 146 1.70 -9.83 4.78
C LEU A 146 2.47 -8.57 4.38
N GLU A 147 3.40 -8.72 3.44
CA GLU A 147 4.24 -7.64 2.91
C GLU A 147 4.40 -7.86 1.41
N GLU A 148 4.07 -6.86 0.60
CA GLU A 148 4.35 -6.88 -0.84
C GLU A 148 5.86 -6.87 -1.07
N ASP A 149 6.33 -7.72 -2.00
CA ASP A 149 7.75 -7.77 -2.43
C ASP A 149 8.73 -7.85 -1.23
N SER A 150 8.51 -8.83 -0.35
CA SER A 150 9.14 -8.84 0.96
C SER A 150 10.66 -8.95 0.88
N SER A 151 11.34 -8.15 1.70
CA SER A 151 12.81 -8.06 1.69
C SER A 151 13.49 -8.91 2.77
N SER A 152 12.73 -9.47 3.72
CA SER A 152 13.27 -10.15 4.90
C SER A 152 12.26 -11.04 5.62
N ASN A 153 12.77 -12.15 6.18
CA ASN A 153 12.02 -13.05 7.06
C ASN A 153 12.16 -12.69 8.56
N GLU A 154 12.85 -11.61 8.88
CA GLU A 154 13.09 -11.17 10.26
C GLU A 154 12.44 -9.80 10.50
N ALA A 155 11.61 -9.72 11.55
CA ALA A 155 10.88 -8.51 11.92
C ALA A 155 10.99 -8.19 13.41
N ARG A 156 11.01 -6.90 13.74
CA ARG A 156 10.73 -6.37 15.08
C ARG A 156 9.34 -5.78 15.08
N VAL A 157 8.63 -5.96 16.19
CA VAL A 157 7.24 -5.50 16.34
C VAL A 157 7.13 -4.69 17.61
N GLN A 158 6.44 -3.56 17.53
CA GLN A 158 6.10 -2.74 18.69
C GLN A 158 4.62 -2.34 18.64
N PRO A 159 3.86 -2.56 19.74
CA PRO A 159 2.49 -2.07 19.83
C PRO A 159 2.43 -0.56 19.69
N VAL A 160 1.42 -0.08 18.97
CA VAL A 160 1.14 1.34 18.78
C VAL A 160 -0.16 1.68 19.49
N ARG A 161 -0.12 2.69 20.35
CA ARG A 161 -1.32 3.28 20.95
C ARG A 161 -1.79 4.45 20.10
N ILE A 162 -3.08 4.45 19.81
CA ILE A 162 -3.76 5.54 19.11
C ILE A 162 -4.50 6.41 20.12
N TYR A 163 -4.45 7.72 19.94
CA TYR A 163 -5.12 8.67 20.82
C TYR A 163 -5.95 9.70 20.05
N GLY A 164 -6.97 10.22 20.73
CA GLY A 164 -7.97 11.10 20.13
C GLY A 164 -8.94 10.34 19.24
N ALA A 165 -9.49 11.04 18.25
CA ALA A 165 -10.38 10.50 17.23
C ALA A 165 -9.82 10.89 15.86
N PRO A 166 -8.82 10.16 15.33
CA PRO A 166 -8.21 10.49 14.05
C PRO A 166 -9.24 10.40 12.92
N ARG A 167 -9.11 11.28 11.93
CA ARG A 167 -9.88 11.25 10.68
C ARG A 167 -9.20 10.24 9.76
N ILE A 168 -9.84 9.10 9.54
CA ILE A 168 -9.28 8.02 8.71
C ILE A 168 -10.09 7.93 7.43
N TYR A 169 -9.40 7.96 6.28
CA TYR A 169 -10.01 7.58 5.02
C TYR A 169 -9.93 6.07 4.84
N GLU A 170 -11.08 5.41 4.75
CA GLU A 170 -11.18 3.96 4.60
C GLU A 170 -11.30 3.60 3.11
N ILE A 171 -10.33 2.85 2.60
CA ILE A 171 -10.38 2.26 1.26
C ILE A 171 -10.99 0.86 1.40
N THR A 172 -12.23 0.71 0.92
CA THR A 172 -12.98 -0.57 0.96
C THR A 172 -13.03 -1.28 -0.39
N GLY A 173 -12.52 -0.63 -1.44
CA GLY A 173 -12.36 -1.21 -2.77
C GLY A 173 -11.86 -0.18 -3.80
N PRO A 174 -11.86 -0.54 -5.09
CA PRO A 174 -11.25 0.28 -6.14
C PRO A 174 -11.94 1.62 -6.36
N GLN A 175 -13.25 1.71 -6.09
CA GLN A 175 -13.98 2.97 -6.22
C GLN A 175 -13.55 4.00 -5.17
N ASP A 176 -13.29 3.57 -3.93
CA ASP A 176 -12.84 4.47 -2.86
C ASP A 176 -11.42 4.98 -3.16
N TRP A 177 -10.56 4.14 -3.72
CA TRP A 177 -9.25 4.55 -4.20
C TRP A 177 -9.36 5.58 -5.33
N ALA A 178 -10.16 5.29 -6.37
CA ALA A 178 -10.39 6.23 -7.47
C ALA A 178 -10.95 7.57 -6.98
N ASN A 179 -11.89 7.54 -6.03
CA ASN A 179 -12.47 8.76 -5.43
C ASN A 179 -11.42 9.58 -4.68
N LEU A 180 -10.51 8.93 -3.94
CA LEU A 180 -9.42 9.60 -3.24
C LEU A 180 -8.51 10.32 -4.22
N VAL A 181 -8.11 9.64 -5.31
CA VAL A 181 -7.26 10.19 -6.36
C VAL A 181 -7.96 11.33 -7.11
N ASP A 182 -9.24 11.17 -7.46
CA ASP A 182 -10.02 12.24 -8.11
C ASP A 182 -10.16 13.48 -7.22
N THR A 183 -10.25 13.29 -5.90
CA THR A 183 -10.39 14.39 -4.94
C THR A 183 -9.06 15.11 -4.71
N TYR A 184 -7.94 14.38 -4.65
CA TYR A 184 -6.61 14.92 -4.39
C TYR A 184 -5.62 14.48 -5.48
N PRO A 185 -5.76 14.92 -6.74
CA PRO A 185 -4.96 14.39 -7.84
C PRO A 185 -3.53 14.95 -7.84
N LEU A 186 -2.54 14.06 -7.95
CA LEU A 186 -1.17 14.39 -8.36
C LEU A 186 -0.84 13.64 -9.67
N PRO A 187 -0.65 14.34 -10.80
CA PRO A 187 -0.31 13.71 -12.07
C PRO A 187 1.14 13.18 -12.03
N VAL A 188 1.32 11.93 -12.47
CA VAL A 188 2.61 11.24 -12.60
C VAL A 188 2.76 10.46 -13.93
N PRO A 189 2.33 11.02 -15.08
CA PRO A 189 2.24 10.28 -16.34
C PRO A 189 3.58 9.79 -16.87
N ALA A 190 4.70 10.49 -16.63
CA ALA A 190 6.01 10.11 -17.12
C ALA A 190 6.76 9.22 -16.14
N SER A 191 6.78 9.57 -14.86
CA SER A 191 7.58 8.86 -13.86
C SER A 191 7.08 7.44 -13.57
N ARG A 192 5.78 7.18 -13.78
CA ARG A 192 5.17 5.85 -13.59
C ARG A 192 4.94 5.11 -14.92
N ARG A 193 5.22 5.77 -16.05
CA ARG A 193 4.88 5.29 -17.39
C ARG A 193 5.34 3.86 -17.64
N SER A 194 6.62 3.61 -17.42
CA SER A 194 7.29 2.35 -17.75
C SER A 194 6.90 1.25 -16.77
N VAL A 195 7.10 1.49 -15.48
CA VAL A 195 6.84 0.49 -14.43
C VAL A 195 5.37 0.06 -14.37
N TRP A 196 4.42 0.98 -14.56
CA TRP A 196 3.00 0.61 -14.60
C TRP A 196 2.56 0.06 -15.94
N TYR A 197 3.27 0.35 -17.03
CA TYR A 197 3.03 -0.37 -18.28
C TYR A 197 3.40 -1.85 -18.14
N ASP A 198 4.48 -2.18 -17.44
CA ASP A 198 4.88 -3.58 -17.24
C ASP A 198 3.78 -4.38 -16.55
N THR A 199 3.22 -3.86 -15.45
CA THR A 199 2.18 -4.57 -14.69
C THR A 199 0.79 -4.51 -15.36
N THR A 200 0.39 -3.36 -15.93
CA THR A 200 -0.97 -3.17 -16.47
C THR A 200 -1.13 -3.46 -17.96
N GLY A 201 -0.03 -3.40 -18.71
CA GLY A 201 -0.03 -3.45 -20.18
C GLY A 201 -0.55 -2.18 -20.86
N GLU A 202 -0.74 -1.08 -20.11
CA GLU A 202 -1.38 0.14 -20.62
C GLU A 202 -0.50 1.38 -20.46
N TYR A 203 -0.55 2.28 -21.46
CA TYR A 203 -0.05 3.65 -21.30
C TYR A 203 -1.25 4.57 -21.03
N ARG A 204 -1.26 5.25 -19.88
CA ARG A 204 -2.33 6.17 -19.47
C ARG A 204 -1.74 7.46 -18.91
N ASP A 205 -2.58 8.48 -18.83
CA ASP A 205 -2.32 9.62 -17.96
C ASP A 205 -2.50 9.16 -16.52
N TRP A 206 -1.39 8.93 -15.83
CA TRP A 206 -1.37 8.34 -14.49
C TRP A 206 -1.50 9.40 -13.39
N PHE A 207 -2.24 9.05 -12.34
CA PHE A 207 -2.42 9.87 -11.15
C PHE A 207 -2.27 9.05 -9.87
N ILE A 208 -1.75 9.69 -8.82
CA ILE A 208 -1.74 9.19 -7.44
C ILE A 208 -2.38 10.24 -6.52
N PRO A 209 -2.71 9.89 -5.26
CA PRO A 209 -3.12 10.89 -4.29
C PRO A 209 -1.97 11.86 -4.00
N ASP A 210 -2.26 13.16 -4.01
CA ASP A 210 -1.41 14.18 -3.43
C ASP A 210 -1.48 14.07 -1.90
N TRP A 211 -0.58 13.28 -1.33
CA TRP A 211 -0.60 12.94 0.10
C TRP A 211 -0.49 14.16 1.01
N LEU A 212 0.16 15.24 0.58
CA LEU A 212 0.17 16.50 1.31
C LEU A 212 -1.26 17.08 1.41
N SER A 213 -2.00 17.11 0.30
CA SER A 213 -3.39 17.57 0.29
C SER A 213 -4.32 16.63 1.05
N VAL A 214 -4.14 15.30 0.93
CA VAL A 214 -4.91 14.32 1.73
C VAL A 214 -4.70 14.57 3.24
N SER A 215 -3.48 14.92 3.66
CA SER A 215 -3.15 15.18 5.07
C SER A 215 -3.84 16.42 5.68
N ALA A 216 -4.45 17.27 4.86
CA ALA A 216 -5.26 18.39 5.35
C ALA A 216 -6.59 17.88 5.93
N ASP A 217 -7.17 16.87 5.29
CA ASP A 217 -8.51 16.37 5.59
C ASP A 217 -8.52 15.06 6.38
N TYR A 218 -7.43 14.28 6.30
CA TYR A 218 -7.28 13.01 6.99
C TYR A 218 -5.96 12.93 7.75
N ASP A 219 -5.99 12.26 8.90
CA ASP A 219 -4.82 11.99 9.71
C ASP A 219 -4.17 10.65 9.32
N ALA A 220 -4.98 9.71 8.80
CA ALA A 220 -4.52 8.44 8.27
C ALA A 220 -5.39 7.97 7.10
N VAL A 221 -4.88 6.99 6.35
CA VAL A 221 -5.62 6.25 5.33
C VAL A 221 -5.41 4.76 5.60
N HIS A 222 -6.49 3.98 5.55
CA HIS A 222 -6.47 2.55 5.81
C HIS A 222 -6.97 1.79 4.59
N LEU A 223 -6.26 0.73 4.22
CA LEU A 223 -6.67 -0.20 3.17
C LEU A 223 -7.20 -1.47 3.82
N THR A 224 -8.52 -1.69 3.74
CA THR A 224 -9.09 -2.94 4.25
C THR A 224 -8.52 -4.16 3.50
N MET A 225 -8.50 -5.33 4.15
CA MET A 225 -8.13 -6.58 3.48
C MET A 225 -8.95 -6.84 2.20
N MET A 226 -10.24 -6.52 2.21
CA MET A 226 -11.10 -6.67 1.03
C MET A 226 -10.67 -5.75 -0.12
N ALA A 227 -10.29 -4.51 0.20
CA ALA A 227 -9.79 -3.58 -0.79
C ALA A 227 -8.46 -4.04 -1.38
N TYR A 228 -7.55 -4.54 -0.54
CA TYR A 228 -6.30 -5.14 -1.00
C TYR A 228 -6.55 -6.29 -1.99
N LEU A 229 -7.53 -7.16 -1.74
CA LEU A 229 -7.81 -8.28 -2.66
C LEU A 229 -8.44 -7.87 -4.00
N THR A 230 -8.85 -6.60 -4.17
CA THR A 230 -9.68 -6.15 -5.30
C THR A 230 -9.14 -4.94 -6.06
N THR A 231 -8.05 -4.33 -5.60
CA THR A 231 -7.62 -2.99 -6.03
C THR A 231 -6.19 -2.90 -6.58
N PRO A 232 -5.17 -3.51 -5.96
CA PRO A 232 -3.78 -3.36 -6.37
C PRO A 232 -3.47 -3.92 -7.76
N GLY A 233 -2.45 -3.37 -8.42
CA GLY A 233 -1.87 -3.91 -9.65
C GLY A 233 -2.71 -3.77 -10.92
N VAL A 234 -3.90 -3.16 -10.86
CA VAL A 234 -4.78 -2.96 -12.02
C VAL A 234 -4.95 -1.48 -12.35
N ALA A 235 -5.15 -1.17 -13.63
CA ALA A 235 -5.48 0.17 -14.08
C ALA A 235 -6.93 0.53 -13.70
N ILE A 236 -7.10 1.48 -12.78
CA ILE A 236 -8.40 1.94 -12.30
C ILE A 236 -8.72 3.28 -12.97
N PRO A 237 -9.77 3.34 -13.81
CA PRO A 237 -10.14 4.57 -14.49
C PRO A 237 -10.67 5.61 -13.50
N LEU A 238 -10.31 6.87 -13.74
CA LEU A 238 -10.80 8.01 -12.98
C LEU A 238 -12.07 8.59 -13.60
N SER A 239 -12.90 9.21 -12.76
CA SER A 239 -14.20 9.76 -13.16
C SER A 239 -14.15 11.26 -13.40
N ALA A 240 -13.36 11.99 -12.61
CA ALA A 240 -13.18 13.44 -12.73
C ALA A 240 -11.97 13.81 -13.61
N ASN A 241 -10.98 12.92 -13.70
CA ASN A 241 -9.81 13.06 -14.56
C ASN A 241 -9.87 12.07 -15.73
N SER A 242 -9.37 12.44 -16.92
CA SER A 242 -9.40 11.57 -18.12
C SER A 242 -8.39 10.42 -18.10
N GLY A 243 -7.70 10.22 -16.98
CA GLY A 243 -6.64 9.26 -16.80
C GLY A 243 -7.05 8.05 -15.96
N ALA A 244 -6.05 7.42 -15.36
CA ALA A 244 -6.22 6.26 -14.49
C ALA A 244 -5.24 6.32 -13.31
N THR A 245 -5.41 5.41 -12.37
CA THR A 245 -4.54 5.23 -11.22
C THR A 245 -4.27 3.75 -11.00
N VAL A 246 -3.19 3.43 -10.31
CA VAL A 246 -2.85 2.09 -9.83
C VAL A 246 -2.59 2.22 -8.34
N LEU A 247 -3.20 1.35 -7.53
CA LEU A 247 -2.80 1.17 -6.14
C LEU A 247 -1.63 0.18 -6.13
N ALA A 248 -0.50 0.57 -5.57
CA ALA A 248 0.69 -0.27 -5.51
C ALA A 248 1.57 0.09 -4.30
N GLY A 249 2.20 -0.92 -3.70
CA GLY A 249 3.10 -0.80 -2.55
C GLY A 249 2.38 -0.73 -1.21
N TRP A 250 1.11 -1.14 -1.14
CA TRP A 250 0.28 -0.98 0.06
C TRP A 250 -0.09 -2.33 0.64
N ASP A 251 0.49 -2.66 1.80
CA ASP A 251 0.29 -3.97 2.42
C ASP A 251 -1.16 -4.24 2.87
N PRO A 252 -1.59 -5.52 2.91
CA PRO A 252 -2.95 -5.86 3.31
C PRO A 252 -3.32 -5.40 4.72
N ASP A 253 -4.47 -4.74 4.89
CA ASP A 253 -4.96 -4.21 6.18
C ASP A 253 -4.00 -3.19 6.84
N ALA A 254 -3.14 -2.55 6.04
CA ALA A 254 -2.21 -1.53 6.53
C ALA A 254 -2.85 -0.14 6.60
N THR A 255 -2.47 0.60 7.64
CA THR A 255 -2.83 2.00 7.85
C THR A 255 -1.59 2.88 7.72
N PHE A 256 -1.63 3.84 6.79
CA PHE A 256 -0.63 4.90 6.70
C PHE A 256 -1.10 6.14 7.46
N TRP A 257 -0.36 6.50 8.50
CA TRP A 257 -0.51 7.74 9.26
C TRP A 257 0.23 8.86 8.54
N LEU A 258 -0.52 9.79 7.95
CA LEU A 258 0.03 10.93 7.21
C LEU A 258 0.62 11.98 8.15
N ARG A 259 0.11 12.02 9.39
CA ARG A 259 0.69 12.77 10.50
C ARG A 259 0.76 11.85 11.71
N SER A 260 1.95 11.69 12.25
CA SER A 260 2.23 10.83 13.41
C SER A 260 1.82 11.46 14.76
N ASN A 261 0.82 12.35 14.72
CA ASN A 261 0.34 13.14 15.85
C ASN A 261 -0.78 12.45 16.63
N ASN A 262 -1.22 11.27 16.21
CA ASN A 262 -2.26 10.47 16.87
C ASN A 262 -1.77 9.09 17.31
N ILE A 263 -0.46 8.83 17.17
CA ILE A 263 0.16 7.53 17.45
C ILE A 263 1.39 7.67 18.34
N THR A 264 1.57 6.69 19.22
CA THR A 264 2.77 6.55 20.07
C THR A 264 3.11 5.09 20.25
N VAL A 265 4.39 4.80 20.50
CA VAL A 265 4.84 3.50 20.99
C VAL A 265 5.11 3.58 22.49
N ASP A 266 5.05 2.45 23.20
CA ASP A 266 5.09 2.38 24.67
C ASP A 266 6.40 2.86 25.34
N ASP A 267 7.41 3.19 24.54
CA ASP A 267 8.72 3.70 24.98
C ASP A 267 9.12 5.03 24.32
N ASP A 268 8.19 5.78 23.72
CA ASP A 268 8.49 7.11 23.18
C ASP A 268 8.80 8.08 24.35
N PRO A 269 10.04 8.61 24.49
CA PRO A 269 10.41 9.50 25.59
C PRO A 269 9.70 10.87 25.55
N SER A 270 8.80 11.09 24.60
CA SER A 270 8.04 12.32 24.39
C SER A 270 6.56 12.28 24.83
N GLY A 271 6.14 11.22 25.55
CA GLY A 271 4.85 11.19 26.27
C GLY A 271 4.72 12.25 27.35
#